data_AF-A0A1F4Q8Z1-F1
#
_entry.id   AF-A0A1F4Q8Z1-F1
#
_cell.length_a   1.000
_cell.length_b   1.000
_cell.length_c   1.000
_cell.angle_alpha   90.00
_cell.angle_beta   90.00
_cell.angle_gamma   90.00
#
_symmetry.space_group_name_H-M   'P 1'
#
loop_
_entity.id
_entity.type
_entity.pdbx_description
1 polymer ?
#
loop_
_entity_poly.entity_id
_entity_poly.type
_entity_poly.pdbx_seq_one_letter_code
_entity_poly.pdbx_strand_id
1 'polypeptide(L)' 'MGGGGFRHRPLEVTVGERGIEGALRLFKKLVLRDGILRDLKRRAHHEKPGDRRRRKEREAARRLRKRLGRAQARGEQIE' A
#
# COMPACT_ATOMS: atom_id res chain seq x y z
N MET A 1 -5.77 -16.03 -12.48
CA MET A 1 -6.94 -15.68 -11.64
C MET A 1 -6.43 -15.34 -10.23
N GLY A 2 -6.47 -14.08 -9.83
CA GLY A 2 -5.93 -13.63 -8.53
C GLY A 2 -6.77 -12.50 -7.98
N GLY A 3 -8.07 -12.76 -7.82
CA GLY A 3 -9.00 -11.87 -7.14
C GLY A 3 -8.77 -11.94 -5.64
N GLY A 4 -7.67 -11.36 -5.16
CA GLY A 4 -7.51 -11.07 -3.74
C GLY A 4 -8.55 -10.03 -3.34
N GLY A 5 -9.74 -10.48 -2.95
CA GLY A 5 -10.72 -9.67 -2.25
C GLY A 5 -10.00 -8.96 -1.12
N PHE A 6 -10.20 -7.64 -1.04
CA PHE A 6 -9.50 -6.78 -0.11
C PHE A 6 -9.94 -7.05 1.33
N ARG A 7 -9.36 -8.08 1.92
CA ARG A 7 -9.40 -8.32 3.36
C ARG A 7 -8.21 -7.59 3.96
N HIS A 8 -8.41 -6.30 4.29
CA HIS A 8 -7.49 -5.63 5.21
C HIS A 8 -7.60 -6.36 6.55
N ARG A 9 -6.46 -6.78 7.11
CA ARG A 9 -6.44 -7.35 8.47
C ARG A 9 -6.72 -6.20 9.45
N PRO A 10 -7.41 -6.46 10.58
CA PRO A 10 -7.57 -5.46 11.62
C PRO A 10 -6.19 -4.96 12.05
N LEU A 11 -6.05 -3.64 12.17
CA LEU A 11 -4.83 -2.98 12.61
C LEU A 11 -4.92 -2.76 14.11
N GLU A 12 -4.03 -3.42 14.84
CA GLU A 12 -3.93 -3.33 16.29
C GLU A 12 -2.60 -2.70 16.68
N VAL A 13 -2.62 -1.84 17.70
CA VAL A 13 -1.42 -1.24 18.28
C VAL A 13 -1.55 -1.28 19.79
N THR A 14 -0.61 -1.96 20.43
CA THR A 14 -0.49 -2.00 21.88
C THR A 14 0.29 -0.78 22.38
N VAL A 15 -0.21 -0.16 23.44
CA VAL A 15 0.48 0.96 24.11
C VAL A 15 1.50 0.37 25.07
N GLY A 16 2.78 0.63 24.82
CA GLY A 16 3.88 0.25 25.71
C GLY A 16 4.49 1.46 26.40
N GLU A 17 5.76 1.34 26.79
CA GLU A 17 6.49 2.35 27.59
C GLU A 17 6.58 3.74 26.94
N ARG A 18 6.50 3.81 25.60
CA ARG A 18 6.52 5.08 24.84
C ARG A 18 5.23 5.91 24.98
N GLY A 19 4.27 5.46 25.78
CA GLY A 19 3.00 6.13 26.01
C GLY A 19 2.08 6.20 24.79
N ILE A 20 0.97 6.91 24.96
CA ILE A 20 -0.12 7.02 23.99
C ILE A 20 0.34 7.69 22.68
N GLU A 21 1.14 8.75 22.78
CA GLU A 21 1.59 9.50 21.62
C GLU A 21 2.49 8.64 20.69
N GLY A 22 3.36 7.82 21.28
CA GLY A 22 4.17 6.85 20.53
C GLY A 22 3.32 5.81 19.79
N ALA A 23 2.28 5.31 20.46
CA ALA A 23 1.33 4.37 19.87
C ALA A 23 0.56 5.00 18.69
N LEU A 24 0.10 6.25 18.82
CA LEU A 24 -0.59 6.98 17.74
C LEU A 24 0.31 7.20 16.52
N ARG A 25 1.58 7.55 16.74
CA ARG A 25 2.57 7.69 15.64
C ARG A 25 2.81 6.37 14.93
N LEU A 26 2.90 5.26 15.67
CA LEU A 26 3.06 3.93 15.09
C LEU A 26 1.81 3.52 14.32
N PHE A 27 0.62 3.72 14.89
CA PHE A 27 -0.65 3.45 14.24
C PHE A 27 -0.78 4.20 12.91
N LYS A 28 -0.48 5.51 12.90
CA LYS A 28 -0.47 6.30 11.67
C LYS A 28 0.46 5.72 10.60
N LYS A 29 1.67 5.29 10.99
CA LYS A 29 2.62 4.64 10.06
C LYS A 29 2.07 3.33 9.50
N LEU A 30 1.45 2.51 10.34
CA LEU A 30 0.87 1.23 9.94
C LEU A 30 -0.33 1.43 8.99
N VAL A 31 -1.24 2.36 9.29
CA VAL A 31 -2.37 2.71 8.42
C VAL A 31 -1.89 3.17 7.03
N LEU A 32 -0.86 4.02 6.99
CA LEU A 32 -0.29 4.48 5.72
C LEU A 32 0.40 3.36 4.95
N ARG A 33 1.03 2.40 5.64
CA ARG A 33 1.68 1.23 5.03
C ARG A 33 0.66 0.25 4.46
N ASP A 34 -0.42 -0.03 5.19
CA ASP A 34 -1.48 -0.92 4.74
C ASP A 34 -2.29 -0.31 3.59
N GLY A 35 -2.39 1.03 3.57
CA GLY A 35 -2.97 1.77 2.45
C GLY A 35 -4.50 1.80 2.45
N ILE A 36 -5.14 1.45 3.58
CA ILE A 36 -6.60 1.41 3.77
C ILE A 36 -7.28 2.68 3.28
N LEU A 37 -6.74 3.85 3.64
CA LEU A 37 -7.33 5.15 3.25
C LEU A 37 -7.36 5.34 1.73
N ARG A 38 -6.30 4.91 1.02
CA ARG A 38 -6.23 4.99 -0.44
C ARG A 38 -7.23 4.03 -1.09
N ASP A 39 -7.45 2.89 -0.46
CA ASP A 39 -8.33 1.84 -0.92
C ASP A 39 -9.80 2.20 -0.68
N LEU A 40 -10.12 2.83 0.45
CA LEU A 40 -11.42 3.42 0.73
C LEU A 40 -11.76 4.51 -0.29
N LYS A 41 -10.85 5.46 -0.53
CA LYS A 41 -11.04 6.51 -1.55
C LYS A 41 -11.26 5.94 -2.95
N ARG A 42 -10.56 4.84 -3.31
CA ARG A 42 -10.76 4.15 -4.60
C ARG A 42 -12.17 3.56 -4.73
N ARG A 43 -12.78 3.10 -3.63
CA ARG A 43 -14.08 2.42 -3.65
C ARG A 43 -15.26 3.34 -3.32
N ALA A 44 -15.00 4.61 -3.00
CA ALA A 44 -16.05 5.58 -2.75
C ALA A 44 -17.05 5.69 -3.91
N HIS A 45 -16.60 5.42 -5.14
CA HIS A 45 -17.44 5.41 -6.34
C HIS A 45 -17.26 4.13 -7.15
N HIS A 46 -18.30 3.77 -7.90
CA HIS A 46 -18.23 2.65 -8.83
C HIS A 46 -17.24 2.95 -9.97
N GLU A 47 -16.22 2.11 -10.11
CA GLU A 47 -15.25 2.16 -11.21
C GLU A 47 -15.61 1.08 -12.23
N LYS A 48 -15.87 1.49 -13.48
CA LYS A 48 -16.16 0.57 -14.59
C LYS A 48 -15.05 -0.48 -14.72
N PRO A 49 -15.36 -1.75 -15.05
CA PRO A 49 -14.35 -2.81 -15.14
C PRO A 49 -13.20 -2.50 -16.11
N GLY A 50 -13.47 -1.79 -17.22
CA GLY A 50 -12.44 -1.35 -18.16
C GLY A 50 -11.46 -0.34 -17.54
N ASP A 51 -11.97 0.66 -16.81
CA ASP A 51 -11.15 1.66 -16.14
C ASP A 51 -10.34 1.05 -15.00
N ARG A 52 -10.96 0.12 -14.25
CA ARG A 52 -10.28 -0.69 -13.24
C ARG A 52 -9.09 -1.47 -13.83
N ARG A 53 -9.26 -2.07 -15.02
CA ARG A 53 -8.19 -2.80 -15.71
C ARG A 53 -7.04 -1.86 -16.13
N ARG A 54 -7.36 -0.77 -16.84
CA ARG A 54 -6.38 0.25 -17.27
C ARG A 54 -5.60 0.82 -16.08
N ARG A 55 -6.27 1.08 -14.96
CA ARG A 55 -5.65 1.55 -13.74
C ARG A 55 -4.69 0.51 -13.14
N LYS A 56 -5.11 -0.75 -13.04
CA LYS A 56 -4.26 -1.84 -12.51
C LYS A 56 -2.97 -1.98 -13.33
N GLU A 57 -3.06 -1.92 -14.65
CA GLU A 57 -1.91 -1.96 -15.56
C GLU A 57 -0.97 -0.77 -15.31
N ARG A 58 -1.51 0.46 -15.22
CA ARG A 58 -0.72 1.67 -14.89
C ARG A 58 -0.06 1.58 -13.51
N GLU A 59 -0.77 1.09 -12.49
CA GLU A 59 -0.21 0.92 -11.14
C GLU A 59 0.89 -0.14 -11.12
N ALA A 60 0.75 -1.24 -11.84
CA ALA A 60 1.77 -2.28 -11.96
C ALA A 60 3.04 -1.73 -12.62
N ALA A 61 2.91 -1.02 -13.75
CA ALA A 61 4.04 -0.37 -14.42
C ALA A 61 4.74 0.64 -13.50
N ARG A 62 3.97 1.45 -12.75
CA ARG A 62 4.54 2.40 -11.77
C ARG A 62 5.27 1.69 -10.63
N ARG A 63 4.75 0.57 -10.12
CA ARG A 63 5.40 -0.24 -9.07
C ARG A 63 6.70 -0.85 -9.57
N LEU A 64 6.71 -1.38 -10.80
CA LEU A 64 7.91 -1.93 -11.43
C LEU A 64 9.00 -0.87 -11.59
N ARG A 65 8.67 0.30 -12.17
CA ARG A 65 9.62 1.43 -12.32
C ARG A 65 10.21 1.86 -10.98
N LYS A 66 9.40 1.96 -9.93
CA LYS A 66 9.87 2.29 -8.58
C LYS A 66 10.78 1.21 -8.00
N ARG A 67 10.51 -0.08 -8.27
CA ARG A 67 11.34 -1.19 -7.80
C ARG A 67 12.71 -1.16 -8.47
N LEU A 68 12.73 -0.97 -9.80
CA LEU A 68 13.97 -0.89 -10.59
C LEU A 68 14.83 0.31 -10.16
N GLY A 69 14.25 1.51 -10.02
CA GLY A 69 15.01 2.68 -9.57
C GLY A 69 15.59 2.53 -8.14
N ARG A 70 14.91 1.78 -7.26
CA ARG A 70 15.44 1.45 -5.94
C ARG A 70 16.57 0.42 -6.00
N ALA A 71 16.48 -0.57 -6.88
CA ALA A 71 17.54 -1.57 -7.08
C ALA A 71 18.81 -0.90 -7.64
N GLN A 72 18.65 -0.01 -8.62
CA GLN A 72 19.74 0.80 -9.18
C GLN A 72 20.39 1.70 -8.12
N ALA A 73 19.60 2.38 -7.29
CA ALA A 73 20.11 3.22 -6.21
C ALA A 73 20.82 2.42 -5.08
N ARG A 74 20.56 1.11 -4.96
CA ARG A 74 21.24 0.23 -4.02
C ARG A 74 22.53 -0.38 -4.57
N GLY A 75 22.87 -0.16 -5.84
CA GLY A 75 24.11 -0.67 -6.44
C GLY A 75 24.13 -2.20 -6.56
N GLU A 76 22.97 -2.85 -6.60
CA GLU A 76 22.86 -4.27 -6.93
C GLU A 76 23.14 -4.41 -8.44
N GLN A 77 24.39 -4.71 -8.81
CA GLN A 77 24.72 -5.22 -10.15
C GLN A 77 23.89 -6.49 -10.36
N ILE A 78 22.96 -6.43 -11.31
CA ILE A 78 22.34 -7.64 -11.83
C ILE A 78 23.33 -8.16 -12.87
N GLU A 79 24.14 -9.15 -12.48
CA GLU A 79 24.79 -10.05 -13.42
C GLU A 79 23.75 -10.97 -14.07
#